data_AF-A0AA40AV49-F1
#
_entry.id   AF-A0AA40AV49-F1
#
_cell.length_a   1.000
_cell.length_b   1.000
_cell.length_c   1.000
_cell.angle_alpha   90.00
_cell.angle_beta   90.00
_cell.angle_gamma   90.00
#
_symmetry.space_group_name_H-M   'P 1'
#
loop_
_entity.id
_entity.type
_entity.pdbx_description
1 polymer ?
#
loop_
_entity_poly.entity_id
_entity_poly.type
_entity_poly.pdbx_seq_one_letter_code
_entity_poly.pdbx_strand_id
1 'polypeptide(L)'
;GSVVKKAYLIAYNAASAVAWAAVLGRVAVVLAWRGAPFVPLVVDNFARITQTFAVMEILHAITGVVPAQIFTTLLQVASRLILVWGIALPFPELSTSPWYSSMLLAWSTTEVVRYSYFVFKQVDAVPSWLNWMRYSGFLVLYPVGISSEVAMMLKAVAGPAASLSEWYPLALVAVLLAYIPSSFVLYTHMLKQRRKNVGGGA
;
A
#
# COMPACT_ATOMS: atom_id res chain seq x y z
N GLY A 1 8.94 -26.66 -2.90
CA GLY A 1 8.98 -26.06 -1.54
C GLY A 1 8.18 -26.95 -0.59
N SER A 2 8.52 -26.96 0.71
CA SER A 2 7.76 -27.75 1.69
C SER A 2 6.26 -27.45 1.61
N VAL A 3 5.41 -28.48 1.68
CA VAL A 3 3.94 -28.35 1.67
C VAL A 3 3.46 -27.38 2.75
N VAL A 4 4.11 -27.40 3.92
CA VAL A 4 3.84 -26.50 5.05
C VAL A 4 4.08 -25.05 4.67
N LYS A 5 5.20 -24.76 3.99
CA LYS A 5 5.53 -23.41 3.51
C LYS A 5 4.50 -22.89 2.51
N LYS A 6 4.06 -23.76 1.59
CA LYS A 6 3.04 -23.43 0.59
C LYS A 6 1.69 -23.12 1.24
N ALA A 7 1.24 -23.99 2.15
CA ALA A 7 0.00 -23.80 2.90
C ALA A 7 0.02 -22.52 3.75
N TYR A 8 1.12 -22.25 4.44
CA TYR A 8 1.32 -21.01 5.20
C TYR A 8 1.20 -19.76 4.31
N LEU A 9 1.89 -19.74 3.17
CA LEU A 9 1.84 -18.60 2.25
C LEU A 9 0.45 -18.41 1.65
N ILE A 10 -0.28 -19.50 1.35
CA ILE A 10 -1.67 -19.40 0.90
C ILE A 10 -2.53 -18.76 2.00
N ALA A 11 -2.44 -19.25 3.24
CA ALA A 11 -3.22 -18.73 4.35
C ALA A 11 -2.91 -17.26 4.64
N TYR A 12 -1.63 -16.89 4.69
CA TYR A 12 -1.19 -15.51 4.90
C TYR A 12 -1.71 -14.58 3.80
N ASN A 13 -1.48 -14.93 2.52
CA ASN A 13 -1.92 -14.07 1.42
C ASN A 13 -3.46 -14.00 1.34
N ALA A 14 -4.18 -15.09 1.60
CA ALA A 14 -5.64 -15.07 1.62
C ALA A 14 -6.18 -14.17 2.75
N ALA A 15 -5.62 -14.28 3.96
CA ALA A 15 -6.00 -13.42 5.09
C ALA A 15 -5.71 -11.94 4.78
N SER A 16 -4.55 -11.63 4.22
CA SER A 16 -4.21 -10.26 3.81
C SER A 16 -5.11 -9.74 2.70
N ALA A 17 -5.48 -10.56 1.72
CA ALA A 17 -6.43 -10.20 0.67
C ALA A 17 -7.81 -9.84 1.26
N VAL A 18 -8.30 -10.63 2.22
CA VAL A 18 -9.57 -10.36 2.91
C VAL A 18 -9.49 -9.07 3.74
N ALA A 19 -8.40 -8.86 4.48
CA ALA A 19 -8.21 -7.65 5.27
C ALA A 19 -8.22 -6.39 4.38
N TRP A 20 -7.47 -6.39 3.28
CA TRP A 20 -7.46 -5.27 2.35
C TRP A 20 -8.78 -5.11 1.58
N ALA A 21 -9.49 -6.20 1.27
CA ALA A 21 -10.82 -6.12 0.67
C ALA A 21 -11.83 -5.49 1.64
N ALA A 22 -11.72 -5.78 2.94
CA ALA A 22 -12.53 -5.14 3.96
C ALA A 22 -12.19 -3.64 4.09
N VAL A 23 -10.91 -3.24 4.00
CA VAL A 23 -10.54 -1.82 3.91
C VAL A 23 -11.19 -1.17 2.68
N LEU A 24 -11.03 -1.77 1.49
CA LEU A 24 -11.58 -1.26 0.24
C LEU A 24 -13.11 -1.08 0.32
N GLY A 25 -13.81 -2.12 0.76
CA GLY A 25 -15.27 -2.11 0.89
C GLY A 25 -15.76 -1.05 1.86
N ARG A 26 -15.12 -0.92 3.04
CA ARG A 26 -15.50 0.11 4.01
C ARG A 26 -15.28 1.53 3.47
N VAL A 27 -14.14 1.80 2.82
CA VAL A 27 -13.87 3.11 2.22
C VAL A 27 -14.90 3.43 1.13
N ALA A 28 -15.14 2.49 0.21
CA ALA A 28 -16.08 2.68 -0.90
C ALA A 28 -17.51 2.95 -0.40
N VAL A 29 -17.98 2.18 0.58
CA VAL A 29 -19.30 2.38 1.20
C VAL A 29 -19.36 3.74 1.88
N VAL A 30 -18.41 4.07 2.75
CA VAL A 30 -18.48 5.35 3.48
C VAL A 30 -18.40 6.55 2.53
N LEU A 31 -17.58 6.49 1.48
CA LEU A 31 -17.53 7.53 0.45
C LEU A 31 -18.87 7.68 -0.29
N ALA A 32 -19.51 6.58 -0.67
CA ALA A 32 -20.77 6.62 -1.41
C ALA A 32 -21.93 7.18 -0.56
N TRP A 33 -21.95 6.90 0.75
CA TRP A 33 -23.08 7.22 1.61
C TRP A 33 -22.91 8.50 2.45
N ARG A 34 -21.69 8.82 2.87
CA ARG A 34 -21.39 9.89 3.84
C ARG A 34 -20.30 10.85 3.38
N GLY A 35 -19.43 10.43 2.46
CA GLY A 35 -18.33 11.23 1.95
C GLY A 35 -17.01 11.09 2.73
N ALA A 36 -15.96 11.74 2.23
CA ALA A 36 -14.58 11.58 2.71
C ALA A 36 -14.34 11.87 4.20
N PRO A 37 -14.97 12.90 4.83
CA PRO A 37 -14.71 13.20 6.23
C PRO A 37 -15.09 12.08 7.22
N PHE A 38 -15.99 11.17 6.82
CA PHE A 38 -16.44 10.06 7.66
C PHE A 38 -15.61 8.78 7.49
N VAL A 39 -14.77 8.71 6.46
CA VAL A 39 -13.89 7.55 6.20
C VAL A 39 -13.00 7.20 7.40
N PRO A 40 -12.26 8.14 8.03
CA PRO A 40 -11.38 7.79 9.14
C PRO A 40 -12.13 7.20 10.34
N LEU A 41 -13.37 7.63 10.60
CA LEU A 41 -14.17 7.14 11.71
C LEU A 41 -14.47 5.63 11.64
N VAL A 42 -14.57 5.09 10.42
CA VAL A 42 -14.94 3.69 10.19
C VAL A 42 -13.73 2.83 9.82
N VAL A 43 -12.72 3.43 9.19
CA VAL A 43 -11.67 2.67 8.50
C VAL A 43 -10.31 2.78 9.20
N ASP A 44 -9.99 3.90 9.84
CA ASP A 44 -8.60 4.25 10.17
C ASP A 44 -7.90 3.22 11.06
N ASN A 45 -8.54 2.79 12.15
CA ASN A 45 -7.98 1.77 13.04
C ASN A 45 -7.74 0.44 12.30
N PHE A 46 -8.71 0.00 11.51
CA PHE A 46 -8.61 -1.27 10.79
C PHE A 46 -7.56 -1.22 9.67
N ALA A 47 -7.49 -0.11 8.93
CA ALA A 47 -6.47 0.10 7.90
C ALA A 47 -5.07 0.16 8.51
N ARG A 48 -4.91 0.81 9.67
CA ARG A 48 -3.62 0.89 10.36
C ARG A 48 -3.14 -0.47 10.85
N ILE A 49 -4.01 -1.27 11.46
CA ILE A 49 -3.69 -2.64 11.87
C ILE A 49 -3.33 -3.49 10.64
N THR A 50 -4.14 -3.40 9.57
CA THR A 50 -3.89 -4.12 8.31
C THR A 50 -2.54 -3.74 7.69
N GLN A 51 -2.19 -2.45 7.66
CA GLN A 51 -0.90 -1.98 7.18
C GLN A 51 0.26 -2.44 8.08
N THR A 52 0.03 -2.55 9.39
CA THR A 52 1.05 -3.03 10.34
C THR A 52 1.39 -4.50 10.09
N PHE A 53 0.43 -5.32 9.67
CA PHE A 53 0.70 -6.71 9.26
C PHE A 53 1.63 -6.84 8.05
N ALA A 54 1.84 -5.78 7.26
CA ALA A 54 2.82 -5.78 6.17
C ALA A 54 4.28 -5.88 6.68
N VAL A 55 4.54 -5.64 7.98
CA VAL A 55 5.84 -5.93 8.60
C VAL A 55 6.22 -7.40 8.47
N MET A 56 5.23 -8.31 8.43
CA MET A 56 5.48 -9.74 8.18
C MET A 56 6.17 -9.98 6.84
N GLU A 57 5.99 -9.11 5.84
CA GLU A 57 6.67 -9.25 4.54
C GLU A 57 8.16 -8.99 4.65
N ILE A 58 8.55 -8.03 5.50
CA ILE A 58 9.96 -7.78 5.82
C ILE A 58 10.53 -9.04 6.49
N LEU A 59 9.81 -9.61 7.45
CA LEU A 59 10.24 -10.84 8.12
C LEU A 59 10.37 -12.02 7.15
N HIS A 60 9.42 -12.19 6.21
CA HIS A 60 9.50 -13.23 5.18
C HIS A 60 10.68 -13.03 4.23
N ALA A 61 11.03 -11.78 3.92
CA ALA A 61 12.20 -11.46 3.10
C ALA A 61 13.50 -11.76 3.84
N ILE A 62 13.62 -11.36 5.11
CA ILE A 62 14.81 -11.59 5.96
C ILE A 62 15.03 -13.08 6.20
N THR A 63 13.95 -13.82 6.50
CA THR A 63 14.02 -15.26 6.80
C THR A 63 14.13 -16.14 5.55
N GLY A 64 14.08 -15.56 4.34
CA GLY A 64 14.14 -16.30 3.08
C GLY A 64 12.90 -17.17 2.80
N VAL A 65 11.79 -16.92 3.52
CA VAL A 65 10.50 -17.58 3.22
C VAL A 65 10.05 -17.19 1.81
N VAL A 66 10.29 -15.96 1.37
CA VAL A 66 10.04 -15.55 -0.01
C VAL A 66 11.31 -14.90 -0.57
N PRO A 67 11.71 -15.22 -1.83
CA PRO A 67 12.78 -14.49 -2.49
C PRO A 67 12.31 -13.05 -2.74
N ALA A 68 12.70 -12.14 -1.86
CA ALA A 68 12.35 -10.73 -1.93
C ALA A 68 13.60 -9.89 -1.68
N GLN A 69 13.65 -8.72 -2.32
CA GLN A 69 14.73 -7.76 -2.08
C GLN A 69 14.40 -7.02 -0.77
N ILE A 70 15.13 -7.37 0.30
CA ILE A 70 14.85 -6.93 1.67
C ILE A 70 14.77 -5.41 1.75
N PHE A 71 15.75 -4.70 1.17
CA PHE A 71 15.83 -3.25 1.23
C PHE A 71 14.63 -2.55 0.57
N THR A 72 14.20 -3.01 -0.60
CA THR A 72 13.06 -2.40 -1.29
C THR A 72 11.74 -2.72 -0.59
N THR A 73 11.61 -3.92 -0.04
CA THR A 73 10.45 -4.31 0.79
C THR A 73 10.36 -3.45 2.05
N LEU A 74 11.50 -3.22 2.72
CA LEU A 74 11.59 -2.36 3.89
C LEU A 74 11.14 -0.93 3.57
N LEU A 75 11.69 -0.32 2.52
CA LEU A 75 11.33 1.05 2.14
C LEU A 75 9.84 1.19 1.80
N GLN A 76 9.26 0.22 1.08
CA GLN A 76 7.83 0.23 0.72
C GLN A 76 6.92 0.10 1.94
N VAL A 77 7.26 -0.77 2.90
CA VAL A 77 6.46 -0.94 4.11
C VAL A 77 6.64 0.25 5.04
N ALA A 78 7.87 0.74 5.20
CA ALA A 78 8.18 1.89 6.06
C ALA A 78 7.49 3.17 5.60
N SER A 79 7.47 3.47 4.29
CA SER A 79 6.82 4.68 3.77
C SER A 79 5.33 4.73 4.11
N ARG A 80 4.65 3.57 4.01
CA ARG A 80 3.22 3.46 4.32
C ARG A 80 2.95 3.46 5.83
N LEU A 81 3.86 2.89 6.63
CA LEU A 81 3.77 2.98 8.09
C LEU A 81 3.91 4.43 8.58
N ILE A 82 4.80 5.22 7.99
CA ILE A 82 4.93 6.66 8.30
C ILE A 82 3.60 7.38 8.06
N LEU A 83 2.87 7.07 6.98
CA LEU A 83 1.58 7.69 6.71
C LEU A 83 0.51 7.30 7.74
N VAL A 84 0.35 6.02 8.07
CA VAL A 84 -0.74 5.60 8.98
C VAL A 84 -0.42 5.85 10.45
N TRP A 85 0.84 5.78 10.86
CA TRP A 85 1.27 5.96 12.25
C TRP A 85 1.86 7.35 12.53
N GLY A 86 2.62 7.91 11.59
CA GLY A 86 3.28 9.21 11.75
C GLY A 86 2.47 10.40 11.22
N ILE A 87 1.41 10.19 10.44
CA ILE A 87 0.58 11.28 9.92
C ILE A 87 -0.88 11.10 10.33
N ALA A 88 -1.52 10.02 9.90
CA ALA A 88 -2.97 9.83 10.09
C ALA A 88 -3.37 9.70 11.57
N LEU A 89 -2.52 9.09 12.40
CA LEU A 89 -2.75 8.94 13.84
C LEU A 89 -2.56 10.26 14.62
N PRO A 90 -1.41 10.95 14.54
CA PRO A 90 -1.20 12.19 15.31
C PRO A 90 -2.03 13.36 14.79
N PHE A 91 -2.41 13.34 13.50
CA PHE A 91 -3.14 14.43 12.85
C PHE A 91 -4.44 13.91 12.22
N PRO A 92 -5.41 13.46 13.04
CA PRO A 92 -6.65 12.85 12.56
C PRO A 92 -7.46 13.77 11.63
N GLU A 93 -7.32 15.09 11.77
CA GLU A 93 -7.91 16.10 10.89
C GLU A 93 -7.47 15.94 9.43
N LEU A 94 -6.23 15.52 9.17
CA LEU A 94 -5.73 15.29 7.81
C LEU A 94 -6.39 14.09 7.15
N SER A 95 -6.76 13.08 7.95
CA SER A 95 -7.43 11.85 7.50
C SER A 95 -8.88 12.10 7.04
N THR A 96 -9.47 13.26 7.36
CA THR A 96 -10.79 13.66 6.83
C THR A 96 -10.74 14.14 5.38
N SER A 97 -9.54 14.37 4.86
CA SER A 97 -9.37 14.92 3.51
C SER A 97 -9.60 13.87 2.42
N PRO A 98 -10.00 14.30 1.20
CA PRO A 98 -10.16 13.40 0.07
C PRO A 98 -8.88 12.61 -0.27
N TRP A 99 -7.69 13.18 0.02
CA TRP A 99 -6.40 12.56 -0.21
C TRP A 99 -6.21 11.29 0.61
N TYR A 100 -6.63 11.27 1.87
CA TYR A 100 -6.57 10.07 2.68
C TYR A 100 -7.48 8.96 2.12
N SER A 101 -8.66 9.35 1.66
CA SER A 101 -9.62 8.40 1.06
C SER A 101 -9.11 7.83 -0.27
N SER A 102 -8.57 8.67 -1.16
CA SER A 102 -7.99 8.23 -2.44
C SER A 102 -6.75 7.37 -2.23
N MET A 103 -5.91 7.69 -1.24
CA MET A 103 -4.78 6.87 -0.82
C MET A 103 -5.25 5.47 -0.41
N LEU A 104 -6.22 5.36 0.50
CA LEU A 104 -6.73 4.06 0.96
C LEU A 104 -7.39 3.26 -0.18
N LEU A 105 -8.11 3.90 -1.10
CA LEU A 105 -8.68 3.22 -2.28
C LEU A 105 -7.58 2.66 -3.18
N ALA A 106 -6.57 3.46 -3.51
CA ALA A 106 -5.45 3.04 -4.36
C ALA A 106 -4.66 1.88 -3.72
N TRP A 107 -4.37 2.02 -2.43
CA TRP A 107 -3.70 1.03 -1.60
C TRP A 107 -4.47 -0.28 -1.55
N SER A 108 -5.69 -0.24 -1.05
CA SER A 108 -6.49 -1.44 -0.84
C SER A 108 -6.77 -2.18 -2.15
N THR A 109 -7.05 -1.46 -3.24
CA THR A 109 -7.21 -2.08 -4.57
C THR A 109 -5.92 -2.78 -5.02
N THR A 110 -4.77 -2.13 -4.88
CA THR A 110 -3.48 -2.70 -5.25
C THR A 110 -3.16 -3.96 -4.43
N GLU A 111 -3.46 -3.92 -3.14
CA GLU A 111 -3.19 -5.01 -2.21
C GLU A 111 -4.11 -6.21 -2.41
N VAL A 112 -5.40 -5.98 -2.63
CA VAL A 112 -6.35 -7.05 -2.99
C VAL A 112 -5.87 -7.80 -4.23
N VAL A 113 -5.47 -7.08 -5.28
CA VAL A 113 -4.93 -7.69 -6.50
C VAL A 113 -3.64 -8.44 -6.20
N ARG A 114 -2.71 -7.85 -5.45
CA ARG A 114 -1.39 -8.44 -5.17
C ARG A 114 -1.49 -9.73 -4.37
N TYR A 115 -2.20 -9.72 -3.25
CA TYR A 115 -2.32 -10.89 -2.40
C TYR A 115 -3.15 -11.98 -3.07
N SER A 116 -4.23 -11.63 -3.79
CA SER A 116 -5.00 -12.60 -4.58
C SER A 116 -4.12 -13.26 -5.63
N TYR A 117 -3.31 -12.48 -6.36
CA TYR A 117 -2.35 -13.01 -7.31
C TYR A 117 -1.37 -13.98 -6.66
N PHE A 118 -0.86 -13.67 -5.47
CA PHE A 118 0.04 -14.59 -4.74
C PHE A 118 -0.65 -15.88 -4.31
N VAL A 119 -1.91 -15.85 -3.87
CA VAL A 119 -2.69 -17.07 -3.56
C VAL A 119 -2.77 -17.97 -4.80
N PHE A 120 -3.27 -17.45 -5.92
CA PHE A 120 -3.42 -18.25 -7.14
C PHE A 120 -2.09 -18.68 -7.73
N LYS A 121 -1.03 -17.88 -7.56
CA LYS A 121 0.32 -18.25 -8.00
C LYS A 121 0.89 -19.43 -7.22
N GLN A 122 0.54 -19.61 -5.94
CA GLN A 122 1.00 -20.79 -5.20
C GLN A 122 0.44 -22.08 -5.80
N VAL A 123 -0.79 -22.06 -6.34
CA VAL A 123 -1.45 -23.23 -6.94
C VAL A 123 -1.33 -23.28 -8.47
N ASP A 124 -0.47 -22.44 -9.06
CA ASP A 124 -0.21 -22.38 -10.50
C ASP A 124 -1.49 -22.16 -11.35
N ALA A 125 -2.48 -21.46 -10.81
CA ALA A 125 -3.80 -21.26 -11.42
C ALA A 125 -4.23 -19.78 -11.46
N VAL A 126 -3.31 -18.88 -11.84
CA VAL A 126 -3.59 -17.44 -11.91
C VAL A 126 -4.51 -17.12 -13.09
N PRO A 127 -5.71 -16.55 -12.86
CA PRO A 127 -6.59 -16.11 -13.95
C PRO A 127 -5.97 -14.99 -14.79
N SER A 128 -6.20 -15.00 -16.11
CA SER A 128 -5.62 -14.01 -17.03
C SER A 128 -5.97 -12.56 -16.69
N TRP A 129 -7.21 -12.31 -16.26
CA TRP A 129 -7.65 -10.97 -15.83
C TRP A 129 -6.88 -10.49 -14.59
N LEU A 130 -6.63 -11.39 -13.63
CA LEU A 130 -5.90 -11.07 -12.40
C LEU A 130 -4.42 -10.83 -12.68
N ASN A 131 -3.83 -11.63 -13.57
CA ASN A 131 -2.48 -11.41 -14.08
C ASN A 131 -2.36 -10.04 -14.77
N TRP A 132 -3.32 -9.70 -15.62
CA TRP A 132 -3.36 -8.39 -16.28
C TRP A 132 -3.49 -7.25 -15.28
N MET A 133 -4.40 -7.35 -14.30
CA MET A 133 -4.56 -6.35 -13.25
C MET A 133 -3.27 -6.18 -12.43
N ARG A 134 -2.59 -7.29 -12.10
CA ARG A 134 -1.32 -7.25 -11.34
C ARG A 134 -0.24 -6.44 -12.05
N TYR A 135 -0.17 -6.53 -13.38
CA TYR A 135 0.87 -5.88 -14.18
C TYR A 135 0.43 -4.60 -14.90
N SER A 136 -0.86 -4.24 -14.89
CA SER A 136 -1.37 -3.02 -15.55
C SER A 136 -2.09 -2.06 -14.60
N GLY A 137 -2.60 -2.53 -13.46
CA GLY A 137 -3.35 -1.70 -12.51
C GLY A 137 -2.55 -0.52 -11.96
N PHE A 138 -1.21 -0.66 -11.87
CA PHE A 138 -0.33 0.40 -11.42
C PHE A 138 -0.37 1.66 -12.32
N LEU A 139 -0.78 1.55 -13.59
CA LEU A 139 -0.86 2.71 -14.48
C LEU A 139 -1.81 3.80 -13.96
N VAL A 140 -2.86 3.39 -13.21
CA VAL A 140 -3.83 4.31 -12.60
C VAL A 140 -3.62 4.39 -11.10
N LEU A 141 -3.50 3.24 -10.43
CA LEU A 141 -3.46 3.19 -8.97
C LEU A 141 -2.19 3.82 -8.41
N TYR A 142 -1.07 3.73 -9.13
CA TYR A 142 0.21 4.25 -8.65
C TYR A 142 0.24 5.78 -8.65
N PRO A 143 -0.10 6.50 -9.74
CA PRO A 143 -0.20 7.96 -9.70
C PRO A 143 -1.17 8.48 -8.62
N VAL A 144 -2.33 7.82 -8.46
CA VAL A 144 -3.31 8.18 -7.42
C VAL A 144 -2.73 7.96 -6.03
N GLY A 145 -2.06 6.83 -5.79
CA GLY A 145 -1.40 6.53 -4.53
C GLY A 145 -0.33 7.56 -4.19
N ILE A 146 0.70 7.70 -5.04
CA ILE A 146 1.83 8.61 -4.80
C ILE A 146 1.36 10.06 -4.59
N SER A 147 0.46 10.56 -5.45
CA SER A 147 -0.03 11.95 -5.31
C SER A 147 -0.75 12.17 -3.98
N SER A 148 -1.56 11.20 -3.55
CA SER A 148 -2.29 11.27 -2.29
C SER A 148 -1.36 11.21 -1.08
N GLU A 149 -0.35 10.33 -1.12
CA GLU A 149 0.66 10.19 -0.07
C GLU A 149 1.50 11.46 0.10
N VAL A 150 1.98 12.01 -1.03
CA VAL A 150 2.74 13.28 -1.04
C VAL A 150 1.87 14.42 -0.53
N ALA A 151 0.60 14.51 -0.95
CA ALA A 151 -0.31 15.53 -0.46
C ALA A 151 -0.53 15.44 1.06
N MET A 152 -0.68 14.23 1.61
CA MET A 152 -0.81 14.02 3.06
C MET A 152 0.45 14.46 3.82
N MET A 153 1.65 14.08 3.33
CA MET A 153 2.91 14.49 3.95
C MET A 153 3.11 16.01 3.87
N LEU A 154 2.84 16.64 2.72
CA LEU A 154 2.97 18.09 2.57
C LEU A 154 2.00 18.86 3.48
N LYS A 155 0.75 18.38 3.62
CA LYS A 155 -0.22 18.97 4.55
C LYS A 155 0.20 18.82 6.00
N ALA A 156 0.81 17.70 6.38
CA ALA A 156 1.37 17.53 7.71
C ALA A 156 2.50 18.53 7.97
N VAL A 157 3.46 18.62 7.06
CA VAL A 157 4.62 19.54 7.13
C VAL A 157 4.18 21.00 7.22
N ALA A 158 3.25 21.42 6.36
CA ALA A 158 2.75 22.80 6.33
C ALA A 158 1.75 23.13 7.44
N GLY A 159 1.26 22.12 8.16
CA GLY A 159 0.23 22.27 9.17
C GLY A 159 0.72 21.80 10.54
N PRO A 160 0.13 20.74 11.11
CA PRO A 160 0.30 20.43 12.53
C PRO A 160 1.65 19.78 12.88
N ALA A 161 2.52 19.43 11.92
CA ALA A 161 3.77 18.74 12.22
C ALA A 161 4.65 19.48 13.23
N ALA A 162 4.73 20.81 13.13
CA ALA A 162 5.54 21.63 14.04
C ALA A 162 5.01 21.65 15.49
N SER A 163 3.73 21.30 15.71
CA SER A 163 3.15 21.26 17.06
C SER A 163 3.55 20.01 17.85
N LEU A 164 3.98 18.93 17.17
CA LEU A 164 4.54 17.75 17.84
C LEU A 164 5.97 18.00 18.32
N SER A 165 6.82 18.51 17.42
CA SER A 165 8.19 18.90 17.71
C SER A 165 8.78 19.71 16.56
N GLU A 166 9.76 20.54 16.86
CA GLU A 166 10.44 21.38 15.86
C GLU A 166 11.16 20.56 14.78
N TRP A 167 11.60 19.34 15.11
CA TRP A 167 12.29 18.45 14.16
C TRP A 167 11.33 17.64 13.28
N TYR A 168 10.06 17.49 13.66
CA TYR A 168 9.12 16.61 12.96
C TYR A 168 8.89 17.02 11.49
N PRO A 169 8.67 18.31 11.17
CA PRO A 169 8.55 18.74 9.78
C PRO A 169 9.80 18.43 8.96
N LEU A 170 11.00 18.63 9.53
CA LEU A 170 12.27 18.33 8.86
C LEU A 170 12.40 16.83 8.55
N ALA A 171 12.00 15.96 9.48
CA ALA A 171 11.98 14.52 9.24
C ALA A 171 11.03 14.13 8.12
N LEU A 172 9.81 14.69 8.08
CA LEU A 172 8.86 14.44 6.99
C LEU A 172 9.35 14.96 5.64
N VAL A 173 10.05 16.12 5.60
CA VAL A 173 10.70 16.62 4.39
C VAL A 173 11.80 15.68 3.91
N ALA A 174 12.63 15.16 4.82
CA ALA A 174 13.65 14.17 4.46
C ALA A 174 13.03 12.90 3.86
N VAL A 175 11.91 12.42 4.41
CA VAL A 175 11.15 11.30 3.87
C VAL A 175 10.63 11.64 2.46
N LEU A 176 10.03 12.82 2.26
CA LEU A 176 9.55 13.27 0.96
C LEU A 176 10.66 13.31 -0.11
N LEU A 177 11.83 13.84 0.25
CA LEU A 177 13.00 13.91 -0.64
C LEU A 177 13.52 12.53 -1.04
N ALA A 178 13.50 11.56 -0.13
CA ALA A 178 13.84 10.17 -0.46
C ALA A 178 12.73 9.47 -1.26
N TYR A 179 11.48 9.81 -0.99
CA TYR A 179 10.30 9.14 -1.54
C TYR A 179 10.08 9.43 -3.02
N ILE A 180 10.18 10.71 -3.44
CA ILE A 180 9.89 11.11 -4.82
C ILE A 180 10.81 10.40 -5.84
N PRO A 181 12.15 10.39 -5.69
CA PRO A 181 13.03 9.66 -6.60
C PRO A 181 12.77 8.15 -6.58
N SER A 182 12.57 7.59 -5.38
CA SER A 182 12.27 6.16 -5.19
C SER A 182 11.00 5.77 -5.94
N SER A 183 9.99 6.65 -5.91
CA SER A 183 8.72 6.42 -6.59
C SER A 183 8.87 6.36 -8.12
N PHE A 184 9.74 7.18 -8.70
CA PHE A 184 10.01 7.18 -10.15
C PHE A 184 10.75 5.91 -10.59
N VAL A 185 11.76 5.51 -9.82
CA VAL A 185 12.52 4.27 -10.09
C VAL A 185 11.59 3.05 -10.04
N LEU A 186 10.72 2.97 -9.03
CA LEU A 186 9.76 1.86 -8.92
C LEU A 186 8.76 1.84 -10.08
N TYR A 187 8.27 3.01 -10.52
CA TYR A 187 7.34 3.10 -11.66
C TYR A 187 7.98 2.59 -12.96
N THR A 188 9.20 3.04 -13.26
CA THR A 188 9.93 2.58 -14.46
C THR A 188 10.23 1.09 -14.42
N HIS A 189 10.51 0.54 -13.24
CA HIS A 189 10.66 -0.90 -13.06
C HIS A 189 9.36 -1.66 -13.33
N MET A 190 8.21 -1.16 -12.87
CA MET A 190 6.91 -1.76 -13.15
C MET A 190 6.55 -1.73 -14.64
N LEU A 191 6.92 -0.67 -15.38
CA LEU A 191 6.77 -0.62 -16.84
C LEU A 191 7.56 -1.74 -17.54
N LYS A 192 8.80 -2.00 -17.10
CA LYS A 192 9.62 -3.13 -17.60
C LYS A 192 8.95 -4.47 -17.28
N GLN A 193 8.43 -4.64 -16.06
CA GLN A 193 7.71 -5.85 -15.66
C GLN A 193 6.45 -6.08 -16.49
N ARG A 194 5.69 -5.02 -16.78
CA ARG A 194 4.51 -5.11 -17.65
C ARG A 194 4.88 -5.58 -19.06
N ARG A 195 5.91 -4.99 -19.68
CA ARG A 195 6.36 -5.43 -21.01
C ARG A 195 6.73 -6.92 -21.02
N LYS A 196 7.39 -7.40 -19.96
CA LYS A 196 7.78 -8.81 -19.84
C LYS A 196 6.60 -9.76 -19.66
N ASN A 197 5.59 -9.40 -18.87
CA ASN A 197 4.51 -10.33 -18.47
C ASN A 197 3.20 -10.17 -19.25
N VAL A 198 3.02 -9.02 -19.93
CA VAL A 198 1.81 -8.70 -20.71
C VAL A 198 2.17 -8.31 -22.15
N GLY A 199 3.32 -7.68 -22.37
CA GLY A 199 3.74 -7.19 -23.70
C GLY A 199 4.23 -8.24 -24.69
N GLY A 200 4.17 -9.53 -24.36
CA GLY A 200 4.49 -10.64 -25.28
C GLY A 200 3.30 -11.17 -26.08
N GLY A 201 2.17 -10.47 -26.07
CA GLY A 201 0.95 -10.88 -26.78
C GLY A 201 0.16 -9.67 -27.27
N ALA A 202 0.61 -9.10 -28.38
CA ALA A 202 -0.17 -8.40 -29.41
C ALA A 202 0.75 -8.21 -30.62
#